data_AF-A0A3L6Q9P5-F1
#
_entry.id   AF-A0A3L6Q9P5-F1
#
_cell.length_a   1.000
_cell.length_b   1.000
_cell.length_c   1.000
_cell.angle_alpha   90.00
_cell.angle_beta   90.00
_cell.angle_gamma   90.00
#
_symmetry.space_group_name_H-M   'P 1'
#
loop_
_entity.id
_entity.type
_entity.pdbx_description
1 polymer ?
#
loop_
_entity_poly.entity_id
_entity_poly.type
_entity_poly.pdbx_seq_one_letter_code
_entity_poly.pdbx_strand_id
1 'polypeptide(L)'
;MASDDLSLGRVFAVLLGVSSPVIIVAGYRAYHTGRLARGWRRLRVWALGGVTNLEEALGYSCAMCSESFDAREEVRTLSCDHVFHRCNSDKCKHVIDD
;
A
#
# COMPACT_ATOMS: atom_id res chain seq x y z
N MET A 1 -25.18 -42.21 16.79
CA MET A 1 -24.85 -41.02 15.97
C MET A 1 -23.55 -40.40 16.53
N ALA A 2 -22.45 -41.15 16.57
CA ALA A 2 -21.18 -40.74 17.20
C ALA A 2 -19.97 -40.84 16.25
N SER A 3 -20.19 -41.31 15.03
CA SER A 3 -19.15 -41.58 14.04
C SER A 3 -18.84 -40.35 13.18
N ASP A 4 -19.77 -39.39 13.12
CA ASP A 4 -19.71 -38.23 12.22
C ASP A 4 -18.93 -37.06 12.86
N ASP A 5 -19.04 -36.85 14.17
CA ASP A 5 -18.27 -35.81 14.90
C ASP A 5 -16.76 -36.11 14.95
N LEU A 6 -16.38 -37.39 15.06
CA LEU A 6 -14.97 -37.81 15.05
C LEU A 6 -14.35 -37.65 13.65
N SER A 7 -15.15 -37.79 12.60
CA SER A 7 -14.76 -37.57 11.20
C SER A 7 -14.63 -36.08 10.90
N LEU A 8 -15.63 -35.29 11.33
CA LEU A 8 -15.64 -33.84 11.18
C LEU A 8 -14.46 -33.17 11.91
N GLY A 9 -14.20 -33.58 13.16
CA GLY A 9 -13.07 -33.07 13.95
C GLY A 9 -11.71 -33.40 13.34
N ARG A 10 -11.56 -34.57 12.70
CA ARG A 10 -10.34 -34.96 11.96
C ARG A 10 -10.17 -34.14 10.67
N VAL A 11 -11.25 -33.89 9.95
CA VAL A 11 -11.23 -33.03 8.76
C VAL A 11 -10.81 -31.60 9.12
N PHE A 12 -11.36 -31.04 10.21
CA PHE A 12 -10.93 -29.71 10.68
C PHE A 12 -9.48 -29.69 11.16
N ALA A 13 -9.01 -30.72 11.89
CA ALA A 13 -7.62 -30.80 12.33
C ALA A 13 -6.63 -30.89 11.16
N VAL A 14 -6.97 -31.61 10.09
CA VAL A 14 -6.17 -31.69 8.86
C VAL A 14 -6.23 -30.35 8.09
N LEU A 15 -7.40 -29.74 7.96
CA LEU A 15 -7.54 -28.45 7.27
C LEU A 15 -6.77 -27.32 7.99
N LEU A 16 -6.82 -27.25 9.33
CA LEU A 16 -6.10 -26.27 10.14
C LEU A 16 -4.60 -26.58 10.26
N GLY A 17 -4.25 -27.88 10.28
CA GLY A 17 -2.86 -28.35 10.33
C GLY A 17 -2.10 -28.21 9.01
N VAL A 18 -2.78 -28.34 7.86
CA VAL A 18 -2.18 -28.19 6.52
C VAL A 18 -2.18 -26.73 6.06
N SER A 19 -3.16 -25.92 6.49
CA SER A 19 -3.15 -24.48 6.23
C SER A 19 -2.08 -23.74 7.04
N SER A 20 -1.77 -24.19 8.26
CA SER A 20 -0.75 -23.58 9.12
C SER A 20 0.64 -23.43 8.46
N PRO A 21 1.30 -24.48 7.93
CA PRO A 21 2.64 -24.33 7.36
C PRO A 21 2.64 -23.48 6.08
N VAL A 22 1.58 -23.54 5.27
CA VAL A 22 1.47 -22.71 4.06
C VAL A 22 1.34 -21.23 4.44
N ILE A 23 0.50 -20.92 5.43
CA ILE A 23 0.30 -19.55 5.95
C ILE A 23 1.59 -19.05 6.62
N ILE A 24 2.27 -19.89 7.41
CA ILE A 24 3.53 -19.55 8.06
C ILE A 24 4.63 -19.27 7.04
N VAL A 25 4.79 -20.12 6.01
CA VAL A 25 5.81 -19.93 4.96
C VAL A 25 5.48 -18.71 4.10
N ALA A 26 4.21 -18.51 3.73
CA ALA A 26 3.79 -17.32 3.00
C ALA A 26 4.02 -16.04 3.82
N GLY A 27 3.68 -16.07 5.11
CA GLY A 27 3.94 -14.98 6.06
C GLY A 27 5.42 -14.69 6.22
N TYR A 28 6.25 -15.71 6.41
CA TYR A 28 7.70 -15.58 6.51
C TYR A 28 8.33 -15.01 5.24
N ARG A 29 7.92 -15.49 4.05
CA ARG A 29 8.37 -14.93 2.77
C ARG A 29 7.90 -13.49 2.60
N ALA A 30 6.66 -13.17 2.96
CA ALA A 30 6.13 -11.81 2.85
C ALA A 30 6.81 -10.83 3.82
N TYR A 31 7.20 -11.31 5.01
CA TYR A 31 8.02 -10.58 5.98
C TYR A 31 9.45 -10.36 5.46
N HIS A 32 10.12 -11.42 5.02
CA HIS A 32 11.52 -11.34 4.55
C HIS A 32 11.68 -10.55 3.24
N THR A 33 10.69 -10.58 2.35
CA THR A 33 10.68 -9.76 1.12
C THR A 33 10.25 -8.32 1.38
N GLY A 34 9.87 -7.97 2.62
CA GLY A 34 9.35 -6.65 2.97
C GLY A 34 8.04 -6.30 2.25
N ARG A 35 7.34 -7.27 1.64
CA ARG A 35 6.12 -7.03 0.86
C ARG A 35 5.00 -6.47 1.73
N LEU A 36 4.90 -6.96 2.98
CA LEU A 36 3.95 -6.43 3.95
C LEU A 36 4.32 -5.00 4.37
N ALA A 37 5.59 -4.74 4.69
CA ALA A 37 6.06 -3.41 5.07
C ALA A 37 5.84 -2.37 3.95
N ARG A 38 6.12 -2.74 2.69
CA ARG A 38 5.87 -1.90 1.51
C ARG A 38 4.39 -1.67 1.27
N GLY A 39 3.57 -2.72 1.33
CA GLY A 39 2.12 -2.59 1.21
C GLY A 39 1.53 -1.69 2.30
N TRP A 40 2.04 -1.79 3.53
CA TRP A 40 1.56 -0.99 4.66
C TRP A 40 2.05 0.46 4.60
N ARG A 41 3.28 0.70 4.14
CA ARG A 41 3.74 2.05 3.79
C ARG A 41 2.85 2.67 2.72
N ARG A 42 2.61 1.96 1.61
CA ARG A 42 1.75 2.42 0.51
C ARG A 42 0.34 2.78 0.99
N LEU A 43 -0.27 1.94 1.81
CA LEU A 43 -1.57 2.21 2.45
C LEU A 43 -1.53 3.42 3.37
N ARG A 44 -0.47 3.59 4.17
CA ARG A 44 -0.26 4.78 5.00
C ARG A 44 -0.17 6.04 4.16
N VAL A 45 0.65 6.06 3.11
CA VAL A 45 0.75 7.24 2.24
C VAL A 45 -0.61 7.49 1.55
N TRP A 46 -1.31 6.44 1.09
CA TRP A 46 -2.66 6.57 0.52
C TRP A 46 -3.68 7.15 1.50
N ALA A 47 -3.54 6.84 2.78
CA ALA A 47 -4.37 7.39 3.84
C ALA A 47 -3.98 8.82 4.28
N LEU A 48 -2.80 9.33 3.89
CA LEU A 48 -2.23 10.59 4.41
C LEU A 48 -2.71 11.89 3.72
N GLY A 49 -3.60 11.81 2.72
CA GLY A 49 -4.20 13.00 2.12
C GLY A 49 -4.64 12.77 0.68
N GLY A 50 -5.85 13.25 0.36
CA GLY A 50 -6.52 13.04 -0.92
C GLY A 50 -5.73 13.62 -2.09
N VAL A 51 -5.81 12.95 -3.23
CA VAL A 51 -5.39 13.53 -4.51
C VAL A 51 -6.34 14.70 -4.80
N THR A 52 -5.77 15.89 -4.95
CA THR A 52 -6.51 17.11 -5.25
C THR A 52 -6.00 17.71 -6.55
N ASN A 53 -6.90 18.31 -7.31
CA ASN A 53 -6.47 19.15 -8.44
C ASN A 53 -6.06 20.51 -7.90
N LEU A 54 -4.90 20.97 -8.31
CA LEU A 54 -4.39 22.27 -7.93
C LEU A 54 -5.20 23.37 -8.63
N GLU A 55 -5.71 24.36 -7.91
CA GLU A 55 -6.53 25.42 -8.51
C GLU A 55 -5.68 26.44 -9.29
N GLU A 56 -4.47 26.72 -8.82
CA GLU A 56 -3.53 27.70 -9.37
C GLU A 56 -2.10 27.17 -9.31
N ALA A 57 -1.23 27.60 -10.23
CA ALA A 57 0.18 27.19 -10.23
C ALA A 57 0.90 27.58 -8.93
N LEU A 58 1.72 26.68 -8.40
CA LEU A 58 2.51 26.96 -7.19
C LEU A 58 3.84 27.61 -7.55
N GLY A 59 4.25 28.59 -6.74
CA GLY A 59 5.53 29.29 -6.90
C GLY A 59 6.76 28.50 -6.43
N TYR A 60 6.59 27.26 -5.98
CA TYR A 60 7.66 26.35 -5.58
C TYR A 60 7.60 25.06 -6.40
N SER A 61 8.74 24.37 -6.49
CA SER A 61 8.84 23.10 -7.23
C SER A 61 8.61 21.88 -6.35
N CYS A 62 8.25 20.77 -6.98
CA CYS A 62 8.14 19.48 -6.32
C CYS A 62 9.50 19.02 -5.82
N ALA A 63 9.65 18.77 -4.51
CA ALA A 63 10.92 18.33 -3.92
C ALA A 63 11.43 16.96 -4.42
N MET A 64 10.60 16.19 -5.14
CA MET A 64 10.97 14.89 -5.70
C MET A 64 11.57 14.96 -7.10
N CYS A 65 11.02 15.80 -7.99
CA CYS A 65 11.48 15.92 -9.38
C CYS A 65 12.02 17.30 -9.75
N SER A 66 11.96 18.27 -8.83
CA SER A 66 12.31 19.68 -9.04
C SER A 66 11.49 20.40 -10.12
N GLU A 67 10.43 19.78 -10.64
CA GLU A 67 9.52 20.36 -11.63
C GLU A 67 8.48 21.29 -10.98
N SER A 68 7.97 22.24 -11.76
CA SER A 68 6.92 23.18 -11.33
C SER A 68 5.52 22.58 -11.43
N PHE A 69 4.63 23.07 -10.57
CA PHE A 69 3.22 22.73 -10.59
C PHE A 69 2.42 23.66 -11.48
N ASP A 70 1.63 23.11 -12.38
CA ASP A 70 0.70 23.87 -13.20
C ASP A 70 -0.71 23.90 -12.61
N ALA A 71 -1.49 24.92 -12.98
CA ALA A 71 -2.90 24.96 -12.64
C ALA A 71 -3.62 23.72 -13.22
N ARG A 72 -4.53 23.15 -12.43
CA ARG A 72 -5.29 21.91 -12.70
C ARG A 72 -4.46 20.63 -12.71
N GLU A 73 -3.22 20.67 -12.25
CA GLU A 73 -2.41 19.47 -12.12
C GLU A 73 -2.87 18.62 -10.93
N GLU A 74 -2.89 17.29 -11.11
CA GLU A 74 -3.18 16.36 -10.02
C GLU A 74 -2.00 16.27 -9.06
N VAL A 75 -2.21 16.79 -7.86
CA VAL A 75 -1.21 16.80 -6.80
C VAL A 75 -1.70 16.01 -5.60
N ARG A 76 -0.74 15.59 -4.79
CA ARG A 76 -0.95 14.93 -3.52
C ARG A 76 -0.46 15.83 -2.42
N THR A 77 -1.37 16.23 -1.55
CA THR A 77 -1.06 17.03 -0.37
C THR A 77 -0.94 16.09 0.83
N LEU A 78 0.21 16.12 1.51
CA LEU A 78 0.41 15.39 2.75
C LEU A 78 -0.22 16.15 3.93
N SER A 79 -0.50 15.45 5.03
CA SER A 79 -0.96 16.07 6.29
C SER A 79 -0.03 17.15 6.89
N CYS A 80 1.21 17.26 6.39
CA CYS A 80 2.16 18.32 6.76
C CYS A 80 2.16 19.48 5.73
N ASP A 81 1.09 19.60 4.95
CA ASP A 81 0.87 20.60 3.89
C ASP A 81 1.91 20.63 2.76
N HIS A 82 2.82 19.66 2.71
CA HIS A 82 3.72 19.49 1.58
C HIS A 82 2.98 18.89 0.38
N VAL A 83 3.14 19.54 -0.78
CA VAL A 83 2.50 19.17 -2.04
C VAL A 83 3.51 18.47 -2.95
N PHE A 84 3.10 17.34 -3.53
CA PHE A 84 3.89 16.56 -4.47
C PHE A 84 3.06 16.25 -5.71
N HIS A 85 3.69 16.03 -6.86
CA HIS A 85 2.97 15.48 -8.01
C HIS A 85 2.42 14.10 -7.68
N ARG A 86 1.28 13.75 -8.28
CA ARG A 86 0.77 12.40 -8.19
C ARG A 86 1.81 11.41 -8.72
N CYS A 87 1.99 10.29 -8.00
CA CYS A 87 2.88 9.22 -8.41
C CYS A 87 2.50 8.73 -9.81
N ASN A 88 3.50 8.54 -10.68
CA ASN A 88 3.32 8.08 -12.06
C ASN A 88 2.61 9.10 -12.97
N SER A 89 2.72 10.40 -12.65
CA SER A 89 2.35 11.49 -13.55
C SER A 89 3.42 11.68 -14.64
N ASP A 90 3.05 12.35 -15.73
CA ASP A 90 3.95 12.60 -16.86
C ASP A 90 5.22 13.37 -16.43
N LYS A 91 5.11 14.23 -15.41
CA LYS A 91 6.22 15.02 -14.86
C LYS A 91 7.00 14.31 -13.75
N CYS A 92 6.35 13.52 -12.91
CA CYS A 92 7.00 12.89 -11.76
C CYS A 92 6.87 11.37 -11.79
N LYS A 93 7.92 10.72 -12.31
CA LYS A 93 8.07 9.26 -12.33
C LYS A 93 8.55 8.70 -10.98
N HIS A 94 8.94 9.55 -10.03
CA HIS A 94 9.38 9.11 -8.72
C HIS A 94 8.19 8.69 -7.86
N VAL A 95 8.22 7.44 -7.43
CA VAL A 95 7.21 6.84 -6.59
C VAL A 95 7.61 7.10 -5.13
N ILE A 96 6.85 7.93 -4.44
CA ILE A 96 7.02 8.16 -2.98
C ILE A 96 6.77 6.86 -2.19
N ASP A 97 6.07 5.91 -2.81
CA ASP A 97 5.60 4.65 -2.21
C ASP A 97 6.59 3.46 -2.33
N ASP A 98 7.78 3.60 -2.93
CA ASP A 98 8.75 2.49 -3.13
C ASP A 98 9.76 2.29 -1.97
#